data_AF-A0A386HDC2-F1
#
_entry.id   AF-A0A386HDC2-F1
#
_cell.length_a   1.000
_cell.length_b   1.000
_cell.length_c   1.000
_cell.angle_alpha   90.00
_cell.angle_beta   90.00
_cell.angle_gamma   90.00
#
_symmetry.space_group_name_H-M   'P 1'
#
loop_
_entity.id
_entity.type
_entity.pdbx_description
1 polymer ?
#
loop_
_entity_poly.entity_id
_entity_poly.type
_entity_poly.pdbx_seq_one_letter_code
_entity_poly.pdbx_strand_id
1 'polypeptide(L)'
;MKTSLGLLEVSGLALAIGAADAMAKAASVALIGIEKTNGSGWMLIRLTGDVASVQAAINTGAAFAERHHGLVSSAVLARPADALMAHWQAPKIEPMAAEPTTLSQPAHEVVVAAVMTEISADEETEAEEAETPPPANSATDDAPEIALGVAIMDLDVARQSAESEAPPAPRVSCNLCLDPACRRHKGEPRFRCIHLGKRGKI
;
A
#
# COMPACT_ATOMS: atom_id res chain seq x y z
N MET A 1 -21.45 18.19 14.25
CA MET A 1 -21.72 16.74 14.04
C MET A 1 -20.67 15.96 14.82
N LYS A 2 -21.02 14.86 15.49
CA LYS A 2 -20.01 14.02 16.18
C LYS A 2 -19.35 13.11 15.14
N THR A 3 -18.02 13.14 15.07
CA THR A 3 -17.23 12.35 14.13
C THR A 3 -17.16 10.89 14.58
N SER A 4 -17.15 9.96 13.63
CA SER A 4 -16.96 8.53 13.87
C SER A 4 -15.47 8.20 13.91
N LEU A 5 -15.13 7.08 14.56
CA LEU A 5 -13.77 6.57 14.66
C LEU A 5 -13.69 5.18 14.03
N GLY A 6 -12.74 4.99 13.11
CA GLY A 6 -12.38 3.71 12.53
C GLY A 6 -11.05 3.22 13.08
N LEU A 7 -10.98 1.93 13.36
CA LEU A 7 -9.81 1.23 13.87
C LEU A 7 -9.52 0.01 13.00
N LEU A 8 -8.33 -0.08 12.44
CA LEU A 8 -7.86 -1.25 11.69
C LEU A 8 -6.50 -1.69 12.22
N GLU A 9 -6.41 -2.89 12.75
CA GLU A 9 -5.16 -3.48 13.22
C GLU A 9 -4.65 -4.51 12.23
N VAL A 10 -3.38 -4.38 11.85
CA VAL A 10 -2.72 -5.27 10.89
C VAL A 10 -1.33 -5.68 11.38
N SER A 11 -0.83 -6.78 10.83
CA SER A 11 0.52 -7.29 11.09
C SER A 11 1.54 -6.59 10.18
N GLY A 12 2.43 -5.80 10.77
CA GLY A 12 3.56 -5.17 10.09
C GLY A 12 3.30 -3.76 9.57
N LEU A 13 4.34 -2.91 9.67
CA LEU A 13 4.29 -1.50 9.27
C LEU A 13 4.05 -1.30 7.76
N ALA A 14 4.69 -2.13 6.92
CA ALA A 14 4.53 -2.01 5.46
C ALA A 14 3.07 -2.26 5.04
N LEU A 15 2.45 -3.30 5.61
CA LEU A 15 1.04 -3.59 5.37
C LEU A 15 0.14 -2.46 5.89
N ALA A 16 0.46 -1.91 7.06
CA ALA A 16 -0.29 -0.79 7.63
C ALA A 16 -0.29 0.46 6.74
N ILE A 17 0.85 0.79 6.14
CA ILE A 17 0.97 1.91 5.21
C ILE A 17 0.12 1.67 3.96
N GLY A 18 0.22 0.48 3.35
CA GLY A 18 -0.57 0.13 2.17
C GLY A 18 -2.08 0.11 2.44
N ALA A 19 -2.48 -0.43 3.59
CA ALA A 19 -3.88 -0.40 4.02
C ALA A 19 -4.37 1.03 4.26
N ALA A 20 -3.56 1.88 4.91
CA ALA A 20 -3.91 3.28 5.15
C ALA A 20 -4.12 4.07 3.84
N ASP A 21 -3.25 3.87 2.84
CA ASP A 21 -3.39 4.46 1.51
C ASP A 21 -4.68 3.99 0.81
N ALA A 22 -4.96 2.69 0.84
CA ALA A 22 -6.19 2.14 0.27
C ALA A 22 -7.46 2.70 0.96
N MET A 23 -7.44 2.82 2.29
CA MET A 23 -8.56 3.39 3.07
C MET A 23 -8.81 4.86 2.73
N ALA A 24 -7.76 5.68 2.67
CA ALA A 24 -7.86 7.11 2.38
C ALA A 24 -8.33 7.39 0.94
N LYS A 25 -8.04 6.49 -0.01
CA LYS A 25 -8.52 6.57 -1.40
C LYS A 25 -9.97 6.10 -1.57
N ALA A 26 -10.45 5.24 -0.69
CA ALA A 26 -11.78 4.63 -0.81
C ALA A 26 -12.93 5.53 -0.36
N ALA A 27 -12.68 6.43 0.61
CA ALA A 27 -13.72 7.28 1.18
C ALA A 27 -13.14 8.59 1.72
N SER A 28 -14.02 9.58 1.92
CA SER A 28 -13.64 10.85 2.56
C SER A 28 -13.44 10.65 4.07
N VAL A 29 -12.21 10.32 4.46
CA VAL A 29 -11.78 10.09 5.85
C VAL A 29 -10.45 10.78 6.12
N ALA A 30 -10.21 11.17 7.37
CA ALA A 30 -8.94 11.69 7.83
C ALA A 30 -8.17 10.61 8.58
N LEU A 31 -6.97 10.26 8.13
CA LEU A 31 -6.06 9.39 8.88
C LEU A 31 -5.51 10.16 10.08
N ILE A 32 -5.82 9.70 11.29
CA ILE A 32 -5.25 10.28 12.51
C ILE A 32 -3.81 9.81 12.68
N GLY A 33 -3.54 8.53 12.43
CA GLY A 33 -2.19 8.01 12.59
C GLY A 33 -2.10 6.50 12.54
N ILE A 34 -0.86 6.03 12.55
CA ILE A 34 -0.50 4.62 12.62
C ILE A 34 0.35 4.43 13.89
N GLU A 35 -0.15 3.63 14.82
CA GLU A 35 0.45 3.38 16.12
C GLU A 35 0.99 1.96 16.20
N LYS A 36 2.13 1.81 16.87
CA LYS A 36 2.71 0.49 17.16
C LYS A 36 2.01 -0.07 18.40
N THR A 37 1.52 -1.30 18.32
CA THR A 37 1.01 -1.99 19.52
C THR A 37 2.13 -2.80 20.18
N ASN A 38 1.93 -3.13 21.46
CA ASN A 38 2.95 -3.81 22.26
C ASN A 38 3.05 -5.29 21.88
N GLY A 39 4.02 -5.63 21.02
CA GLY A 39 4.34 -7.00 20.66
C GLY A 39 3.83 -7.42 19.28
N SER A 40 4.26 -8.60 18.83
CA SER A 40 3.84 -9.28 17.57
C SER A 40 4.02 -8.50 16.26
N GLY A 41 4.57 -7.29 16.29
CA GLY A 41 4.74 -6.45 15.10
C GLY A 41 3.43 -5.87 14.58
N TRP A 42 2.40 -5.80 15.42
CA TRP A 42 1.09 -5.28 15.06
C TRP A 42 1.07 -3.75 15.05
N MET A 43 0.22 -3.22 14.19
CA MET A 43 0.10 -1.80 13.89
C MET A 43 -1.37 -1.44 13.84
N LEU A 44 -1.77 -0.43 14.59
CA LEU A 44 -3.13 0.10 14.62
C LEU A 44 -3.21 1.36 13.76
N ILE A 45 -4.12 1.37 12.80
CA ILE A 45 -4.45 2.53 11.98
C ILE A 45 -5.74 3.13 12.52
N ARG A 46 -5.72 4.45 12.77
CA ARG A 46 -6.86 5.20 13.30
C ARG A 46 -7.29 6.26 12.30
N LEU A 47 -8.59 6.35 12.05
CA LEU A 47 -9.14 7.29 11.08
C LEU A 47 -10.48 7.84 11.54
N THR A 48 -10.84 9.03 11.07
CA THR A 48 -12.11 9.71 11.41
C THR A 48 -12.86 10.18 10.19
N GLY A 49 -14.17 10.37 10.34
CA GLY A 49 -15.05 10.86 9.29
C GLY A 49 -16.51 10.67 9.67
N ASP A 50 -17.39 10.72 8.68
CA ASP A 50 -18.79 10.32 8.84
C ASP A 50 -18.91 8.80 8.93
N VAL A 51 -19.96 8.30 9.60
CA VAL A 51 -20.15 6.86 9.87
C VAL A 51 -20.02 6.03 8.59
N ALA A 52 -20.66 6.48 7.50
CA ALA A 52 -20.65 5.77 6.22
C ALA A 52 -19.26 5.74 5.57
N SER A 53 -18.55 6.87 5.56
CA SER A 53 -17.19 6.98 5.02
C SER A 53 -16.21 6.11 5.82
N VAL A 54 -16.30 6.13 7.15
CA VAL A 54 -15.47 5.30 8.03
C VAL A 54 -15.75 3.81 7.79
N GLN A 55 -17.01 3.41 7.64
CA GLN A 55 -17.36 2.02 7.33
C GLN A 55 -16.80 1.56 5.98
N ALA A 56 -16.95 2.38 4.94
CA ALA A 56 -16.43 2.08 3.61
C ALA A 56 -14.90 1.96 3.60
N ALA A 57 -14.21 2.88 4.27
CA ALA A 57 -12.76 2.85 4.44
C ALA A 57 -12.33 1.56 5.17
N ILE A 58 -12.90 1.25 6.34
CA ILE A 58 -12.53 0.06 7.11
C ILE A 58 -12.78 -1.23 6.33
N ASN A 59 -13.89 -1.35 5.60
CA ASN A 59 -14.16 -2.53 4.77
C ASN A 59 -13.09 -2.71 3.68
N THR A 60 -12.66 -1.61 3.05
CA THR A 60 -11.62 -1.63 2.02
C THR A 60 -10.26 -2.00 2.59
N GLY A 61 -9.89 -1.41 3.74
CA GLY A 61 -8.64 -1.71 4.44
C GLY A 61 -8.59 -3.15 4.98
N ALA A 62 -9.71 -3.66 5.51
CA ALA A 62 -9.82 -5.04 5.98
C ALA A 62 -9.63 -6.02 4.82
N ALA A 63 -10.33 -5.84 3.69
CA ALA A 63 -10.16 -6.68 2.51
C ALA A 63 -8.73 -6.60 1.94
N PHE A 64 -8.10 -5.43 1.97
CA PHE A 64 -6.69 -5.28 1.60
C PHE A 64 -5.79 -6.12 2.52
N ALA A 65 -5.95 -6.00 3.84
CA ALA A 65 -5.17 -6.73 4.83
C ALA A 65 -5.39 -8.25 4.78
N GLU A 66 -6.62 -8.71 4.50
CA GLU A 66 -6.97 -10.12 4.33
C GLU A 66 -6.24 -10.75 3.13
N ARG A 67 -6.22 -10.06 1.99
CA ARG A 67 -5.47 -10.51 0.79
C ARG A 67 -3.97 -10.68 1.04
N HIS A 68 -3.43 -9.97 2.02
CA HIS A 68 -2.03 -10.05 2.42
C HIS A 68 -1.82 -10.89 3.70
N HIS A 69 -2.82 -11.64 4.15
CA HIS A 69 -2.77 -12.50 5.34
C HIS A 69 -2.29 -11.79 6.61
N GLY A 70 -2.64 -10.51 6.77
CA GLY A 70 -2.17 -9.69 7.87
C GLY A 70 -3.25 -8.89 8.59
N LEU A 71 -4.54 -9.17 8.36
CA LEU A 71 -5.62 -8.62 9.17
C LEU A 71 -5.58 -9.19 10.59
N VAL A 72 -5.59 -8.32 11.61
CA VAL A 72 -5.67 -8.71 13.03
C VAL A 72 -7.06 -8.40 13.58
N SER A 73 -7.51 -7.15 13.46
CA SER A 73 -8.84 -6.73 13.92
C SER A 73 -9.34 -5.50 13.16
N SER A 74 -10.65 -5.28 13.13
CA SER A 74 -11.25 -4.05 12.62
C SER A 74 -12.49 -3.65 13.45
N ALA A 75 -12.72 -2.34 13.60
CA ALA A 75 -13.87 -1.83 14.32
C ALA A 75 -14.28 -0.43 13.82
N VAL A 76 -15.58 -0.15 13.89
CA VAL A 76 -16.16 1.17 13.60
C VAL A 76 -16.96 1.61 14.81
N LEU A 77 -16.64 2.78 15.34
CA LEU A 77 -17.38 3.44 16.41
C LEU A 77 -18.12 4.64 15.82
N ALA A 78 -19.43 4.48 15.61
CA ALA A 78 -20.25 5.52 14.99
C ALA A 78 -20.33 6.79 15.83
N ARG A 79 -20.32 6.65 17.18
CA ARG A 79 -20.47 7.76 18.13
C ARG A 79 -19.55 7.56 19.35
N PRO A 80 -18.23 7.72 19.18
CA PRO A 80 -17.27 7.60 20.28
C PRO A 80 -17.55 8.65 21.37
N ALA A 81 -17.19 8.32 22.61
CA ALA A 81 -17.30 9.25 23.73
C ALA A 81 -16.34 10.44 23.54
N ASP A 82 -16.74 11.63 23.97
CA ASP A 82 -15.98 12.86 23.70
C ASP A 82 -14.58 12.82 24.36
N ALA A 83 -14.47 12.22 25.55
CA ALA A 83 -13.19 12.01 26.24
C ALA A 83 -12.23 11.10 25.45
N LEU A 84 -12.75 10.11 24.72
CA LEU A 84 -11.95 9.24 23.87
C LEU A 84 -11.38 10.01 22.67
N MET A 85 -12.23 10.81 22.03
CA MET A 85 -11.83 11.63 20.89
C MET A 85 -10.82 12.71 21.26
N ALA A 86 -10.88 13.25 22.48
CA ALA A 86 -9.89 14.18 22.99
C ALA A 86 -8.48 13.57 23.10
N HIS A 87 -8.38 12.26 23.34
CA HIS A 87 -7.10 11.55 23.38
C HIS A 87 -6.56 11.20 21.98
N TRP A 88 -7.45 10.89 21.03
CA TRP A 88 -7.10 10.45 19.68
C TRP A 88 -7.30 11.54 18.62
N GLN A 89 -6.73 12.71 18.88
CA GLN A 89 -6.77 13.83 17.92
C GLN A 89 -5.84 13.60 16.72
N ALA A 90 -6.29 14.05 15.55
CA ALA A 90 -5.43 14.16 14.37
C ALA A 90 -4.21 15.05 14.68
N PRO A 91 -2.99 14.67 14.24
CA PRO A 91 -1.87 15.60 14.27
C PRO A 91 -2.28 16.81 13.43
N LYS A 92 -2.07 18.01 13.98
CA LYS A 92 -2.36 19.24 13.27
C LYS A 92 -1.32 19.38 12.16
N ILE A 93 -1.69 18.93 10.96
CA ILE A 93 -0.89 19.18 9.76
C ILE A 93 -1.14 20.66 9.43
N GLU A 94 -0.21 21.52 9.84
CA GLU A 94 -0.17 22.86 9.27
C GLU A 94 0.06 22.67 7.77
N PRO A 95 -0.81 23.24 6.92
CA PRO A 95 -0.62 23.14 5.48
C PRO A 95 0.77 23.69 5.21
N MET A 96 1.67 22.81 4.78
CA MET A 96 2.99 23.20 4.34
C MET A 96 2.70 24.14 3.18
N ALA A 97 2.88 25.45 3.42
CA ALA A 97 2.65 26.46 2.41
C ALA A 97 3.44 25.98 1.20
N ALA A 98 2.73 25.70 0.11
CA ALA A 98 3.38 25.41 -1.14
C ALA A 98 4.04 26.72 -1.56
N GLU A 99 5.25 26.96 -1.07
CA GLU A 99 6.13 27.91 -1.71
C GLU A 99 6.25 27.41 -3.15
N PRO A 100 5.87 28.23 -4.15
CA PRO A 100 6.04 27.84 -5.52
C PRO A 100 7.53 27.63 -5.71
N THR A 101 7.95 26.37 -5.74
CA THR A 101 9.29 26.01 -6.20
C THR A 101 9.28 26.39 -7.66
N THR A 102 9.76 27.61 -7.94
CA THR A 102 10.17 28.01 -9.27
C THR A 102 11.31 27.07 -9.61
N LEU A 103 10.98 25.97 -10.27
CA LEU A 103 11.95 25.24 -11.06
C LEU A 103 12.43 26.24 -12.11
N SER A 104 13.50 26.94 -11.79
CA SER A 104 14.28 27.69 -12.75
C SER A 104 14.80 26.66 -13.73
N GLN A 105 14.08 26.48 -14.83
CA GLN A 105 14.54 25.67 -15.94
C GLN A 105 15.85 26.31 -16.41
N PRO A 106 17.00 25.61 -16.39
CA PRO A 106 18.14 26.10 -17.10
C PRO A 106 17.76 26.12 -18.58
N ALA A 107 17.84 27.30 -19.20
CA ALA A 107 17.68 27.48 -20.62
C ALA A 107 18.68 26.55 -21.33
N HIS A 108 18.21 25.40 -21.81
CA HIS A 108 18.97 24.61 -22.75
C HIS A 108 18.83 25.33 -24.09
N GLU A 109 19.87 26.09 -24.43
CA GLU A 109 20.04 26.70 -25.75
C GLU A 109 20.02 25.57 -26.80
N VAL A 110 18.92 25.48 -27.53
CA VAL A 110 18.82 24.59 -28.69
C VAL A 110 19.60 25.26 -29.81
N VAL A 111 20.84 24.83 -30.01
CA VAL A 111 21.63 25.21 -31.17
C VAL A 111 21.02 24.50 -32.38
N VAL A 112 20.28 25.25 -33.18
CA VAL A 112 19.66 24.79 -34.42
C VAL A 112 20.77 24.73 -35.48
N ALA A 113 21.32 23.53 -35.71
CA ALA A 113 22.14 23.27 -36.88
C ALA A 113 21.20 22.83 -38.02
N ALA A 114 21.14 23.66 -39.06
CA ALA A 114 20.29 23.52 -40.22
C ALA A 114 20.60 22.25 -41.04
N VAL A 115 19.55 21.53 -41.44
CA VAL A 115 19.47 20.87 -42.74
C VAL A 115 18.08 21.17 -43.31
N MET A 116 18.07 22.00 -44.35
CA MET A 116 16.95 22.18 -45.26
C MET A 116 16.75 20.89 -46.07
N THR A 117 15.53 20.37 -46.14
CA THR A 117 15.01 19.85 -47.41
C THR A 117 13.50 20.06 -47.42
N GLU A 118 13.06 20.63 -48.53
CA GLU A 118 11.77 21.23 -48.80
C GLU A 118 10.72 20.14 -49.10
N ILE A 119 9.42 20.52 -49.07
CA ILE A 119 8.41 20.28 -50.13
C ILE A 119 6.98 20.52 -49.56
N SER A 120 6.33 21.55 -50.14
CA SER A 120 4.90 21.86 -50.38
C SER A 120 3.81 21.42 -49.37
N ALA A 121 2.98 22.32 -48.83
CA ALA A 121 1.79 22.94 -49.48
C ALA A 121 0.79 21.87 -49.97
N ASP A 122 -0.52 21.89 -49.73
CA ASP A 122 -1.52 22.68 -49.01
C ASP A 122 -2.76 21.74 -48.90
N GLU A 123 -3.78 22.13 -48.11
CA GLU A 123 -5.24 21.84 -48.28
C GLU A 123 -5.98 21.47 -46.96
N GLU A 124 -6.60 22.52 -46.39
CA GLU A 124 -8.03 22.67 -45.99
C GLU A 124 -8.95 21.45 -46.28
N THR A 125 -9.94 21.02 -45.47
CA THR A 125 -11.02 21.75 -44.79
C THR A 125 -11.92 20.79 -43.95
N GLU A 126 -12.44 21.30 -42.82
CA GLU A 126 -13.79 21.23 -42.18
C GLU A 126 -14.67 19.95 -42.22
N ALA A 127 -15.10 19.37 -41.07
CA ALA A 127 -16.36 19.56 -40.28
C ALA A 127 -17.63 18.97 -40.96
N GLU A 128 -18.48 18.11 -40.39
CA GLU A 128 -19.47 18.22 -39.27
C GLU A 128 -19.97 16.77 -38.88
N GLU A 129 -20.26 16.44 -37.61
CA GLU A 129 -21.61 16.27 -36.95
C GLU A 129 -22.71 15.57 -37.79
N ALA A 130 -23.62 14.70 -37.32
CA ALA A 130 -23.97 14.05 -36.05
C ALA A 130 -25.03 12.94 -36.37
N GLU A 131 -25.59 12.29 -35.32
CA GLU A 131 -26.96 11.71 -35.23
C GLU A 131 -27.07 10.20 -34.87
N THR A 132 -28.02 9.90 -33.97
CA THR A 132 -28.33 8.59 -33.34
C THR A 132 -29.80 8.18 -33.65
N PRO A 133 -30.34 7.09 -33.04
CA PRO A 133 -30.67 5.75 -33.58
C PRO A 133 -32.13 5.61 -34.10
N PRO A 134 -32.59 4.43 -34.61
CA PRO A 134 -33.47 3.52 -33.83
C PRO A 134 -33.45 2.02 -34.33
N PRO A 135 -34.47 1.13 -34.10
CA PRO A 135 -34.58 0.22 -32.95
C PRO A 135 -34.67 -1.30 -33.27
N ALA A 136 -34.45 -2.12 -32.21
CA ALA A 136 -34.93 -3.48 -31.88
C ALA A 136 -35.06 -4.62 -32.94
N ASN A 137 -34.50 -5.82 -32.63
CA ASN A 137 -35.25 -7.08 -32.35
C ASN A 137 -34.36 -8.35 -32.17
N SER A 138 -34.84 -9.22 -31.26
CA SER A 138 -34.68 -10.68 -31.08
C SER A 138 -33.32 -11.33 -30.69
N ALA A 139 -33.30 -11.79 -29.42
CA ALA A 139 -32.87 -13.09 -28.88
C ALA A 139 -31.87 -13.97 -29.66
N THR A 140 -30.76 -14.33 -28.99
CA THR A 140 -30.41 -15.71 -28.58
C THR A 140 -29.22 -15.70 -27.62
N ASP A 141 -29.23 -16.62 -26.66
CA ASP A 141 -28.08 -17.05 -25.84
C ASP A 141 -26.85 -17.34 -26.70
N ASP A 142 -25.67 -16.86 -26.29
CA ASP A 142 -24.48 -17.69 -26.04
C ASP A 142 -23.32 -16.79 -25.57
N ALA A 143 -22.55 -17.27 -24.58
CA ALA A 143 -21.41 -16.57 -24.04
C ALA A 143 -20.20 -16.68 -25.00
N PRO A 144 -19.39 -15.63 -25.21
CA PRO A 144 -18.12 -15.80 -25.87
C PRO A 144 -17.00 -15.95 -24.84
N GLU A 145 -16.53 -17.19 -24.66
CA GLU A 145 -15.13 -17.43 -24.33
C GLU A 145 -14.27 -16.91 -25.49
N ILE A 146 -13.35 -15.99 -25.22
CA ILE A 146 -12.27 -15.66 -26.17
C ILE A 146 -10.93 -15.77 -25.46
N ALA A 147 -10.16 -16.72 -26.00
CA ALA A 147 -8.84 -17.16 -25.67
C ALA A 147 -7.80 -16.05 -25.48
N LEU A 148 -6.94 -16.22 -24.47
CA LEU A 148 -5.55 -15.78 -24.54
C LEU A 148 -4.65 -17.01 -24.38
N GLY A 149 -3.99 -17.38 -25.48
CA GLY A 149 -3.10 -18.55 -25.54
C GLY A 149 -1.83 -18.35 -24.73
N VAL A 150 -1.48 -19.37 -23.96
CA VAL A 150 -0.12 -19.58 -23.45
C VAL A 150 0.40 -20.86 -24.11
N ALA A 151 1.45 -20.71 -24.92
CA ALA A 151 2.19 -21.83 -25.48
C ALA A 151 2.93 -22.55 -24.35
N ILE A 152 2.60 -23.83 -24.15
CA ILE A 152 3.40 -24.75 -23.35
C ILE A 152 4.46 -25.31 -24.30
N MET A 153 5.72 -24.93 -24.10
CA MET A 153 6.85 -25.68 -24.64
C MET A 153 7.40 -26.56 -23.52
N ASP A 154 7.33 -27.86 -23.74
CA ASP A 154 8.03 -28.89 -22.99
C ASP A 154 9.54 -28.62 -22.99
N LEU A 155 10.10 -28.49 -21.78
CA LEU A 155 11.53 -28.71 -21.54
C LEU A 155 11.69 -29.53 -20.26
N ASP A 156 11.70 -30.85 -20.45
CA ASP A 156 12.37 -31.80 -19.58
C ASP A 156 13.87 -31.48 -19.57
N VAL A 157 14.36 -30.90 -18.47
CA VAL A 157 15.79 -30.89 -18.14
C VAL A 157 15.98 -31.44 -16.73
N ALA A 158 16.72 -32.56 -16.72
CA ALA A 158 17.09 -33.40 -15.61
C ALA A 158 17.43 -32.66 -14.30
N ARG A 159 16.79 -33.12 -13.21
CA ARG A 159 17.26 -32.94 -11.83
C ARG A 159 18.65 -33.53 -11.68
N GLN A 160 19.64 -32.70 -11.38
CA GLN A 160 20.86 -33.12 -10.70
C GLN A 160 20.97 -32.35 -9.38
N SER A 161 20.86 -33.13 -8.30
CA SER A 161 21.16 -32.75 -6.94
C SER A 161 22.66 -32.46 -6.82
N ALA A 162 22.99 -31.22 -6.46
CA ALA A 162 24.30 -30.87 -5.95
C ALA A 162 24.08 -30.06 -4.66
N GLU A 163 24.11 -30.76 -3.52
CA GLU A 163 24.28 -30.15 -2.22
C GLU A 163 25.64 -29.44 -2.20
N SER A 164 25.62 -28.11 -2.38
CA SER A 164 26.75 -27.25 -2.09
C SER A 164 26.64 -26.82 -0.63
N GLU A 165 27.41 -27.48 0.23
CA GLU A 165 27.51 -27.19 1.65
C GLU A 165 28.25 -25.86 1.83
N ALA A 166 27.49 -24.76 1.87
CA ALA A 166 28.02 -23.44 2.20
C ALA A 166 28.43 -23.41 3.70
N PRO A 167 29.60 -22.84 4.05
CA PRO A 167 30.00 -22.73 5.45
C PRO A 167 28.99 -21.84 6.21
N PRO A 168 28.55 -22.23 7.41
CA PRO A 168 27.52 -21.49 8.13
C PRO A 168 28.03 -20.10 8.51
N ALA A 169 27.32 -19.06 8.07
CA ALA A 169 27.57 -17.68 8.48
C ALA A 169 27.57 -17.56 10.02
N PRO A 170 28.42 -16.69 10.60
CA PRO A 170 28.57 -16.57 12.05
C PRO A 170 27.22 -16.23 12.69
N ARG A 171 26.76 -17.10 13.59
CA ARG A 171 25.45 -17.03 14.22
C ARG A 171 25.41 -15.82 15.16
N VAL A 172 24.85 -14.71 14.69
CA VAL A 172 24.55 -13.56 15.54
C VAL A 172 23.45 -13.98 16.51
N SER A 173 23.86 -14.31 17.74
CA SER A 173 23.09 -15.07 18.72
C SER A 173 22.04 -14.27 19.49
N CYS A 174 22.05 -12.93 19.42
CA CYS A 174 20.98 -11.98 19.79
C CYS A 174 21.59 -10.61 20.12
N ASN A 175 21.13 -9.52 19.47
CA ASN A 175 21.60 -8.16 19.75
C ASN A 175 21.14 -7.58 21.12
N LEU A 176 20.22 -8.26 21.82
CA LEU A 176 19.90 -7.94 23.21
C LEU A 176 20.94 -8.62 24.11
N CYS A 177 20.91 -9.92 24.32
CA CYS A 177 21.76 -10.50 25.36
C CYS A 177 23.25 -10.63 25.00
N LEU A 178 23.62 -10.57 23.71
CA LEU A 178 24.99 -10.77 23.22
C LEU A 178 25.63 -12.12 23.65
N ASP A 179 24.79 -13.04 24.13
CA ASP A 179 25.19 -14.36 24.61
C ASP A 179 25.28 -15.33 23.42
N PRO A 180 26.44 -15.96 23.15
CA PRO A 180 26.62 -16.92 22.05
C PRO A 180 25.71 -18.15 22.12
N ALA A 181 25.23 -18.52 23.31
CA ALA A 181 24.33 -19.65 23.52
C ALA A 181 22.85 -19.30 23.29
N CYS A 182 22.53 -18.01 23.12
CA CYS A 182 21.17 -17.58 22.82
C CYS A 182 20.78 -17.98 21.39
N ARG A 183 19.63 -18.63 21.24
CA ARG A 183 19.11 -19.13 19.96
C ARG A 183 18.24 -18.10 19.23
N ARG A 184 18.17 -16.87 19.73
CA ARG A 184 17.30 -15.82 19.22
C ARG A 184 17.99 -15.04 18.10
N HIS A 185 17.37 -14.95 16.95
CA HIS A 185 17.87 -14.18 15.81
C HIS A 185 17.34 -12.74 15.77
N LYS A 186 18.05 -11.86 15.06
CA LYS A 186 17.65 -10.46 14.85
C LYS A 186 16.31 -10.44 14.09
N GLY A 187 15.30 -9.77 14.67
CA GLY A 187 13.94 -9.69 14.10
C GLY A 187 12.92 -10.58 14.82
N GLU A 188 13.35 -11.56 15.61
CA GLU A 188 12.42 -12.43 16.33
C GLU A 188 11.78 -11.74 17.57
N PRO A 189 10.67 -12.26 18.11
CA PRO A 189 10.06 -11.76 19.34
C PRO A 189 10.92 -11.93 20.60
N ARG A 190 10.83 -10.97 21.54
CA ARG A 190 11.72 -10.88 22.72
C ARG A 190 11.67 -12.10 23.64
N PHE A 191 10.50 -12.75 23.75
CA PHE A 191 10.30 -13.91 24.63
C PHE A 191 11.17 -15.12 24.28
N ARG A 192 11.73 -15.18 23.06
CA ARG A 192 12.69 -16.23 22.66
C ARG A 192 14.10 -16.03 23.24
N CYS A 193 14.37 -14.90 23.88
CA CYS A 193 15.65 -14.63 24.52
C CYS A 193 15.78 -15.40 25.85
N ILE A 194 16.86 -16.15 26.02
CA ILE A 194 17.16 -16.88 27.28
C ILE A 194 17.34 -15.93 28.49
N HIS A 195 17.59 -14.64 28.24
CA HIS A 195 17.80 -13.60 29.26
C HIS A 195 16.61 -12.63 29.40
N LEU A 196 15.41 -13.05 29.00
CA LEU A 196 14.19 -12.22 28.99
C LEU A 196 13.98 -11.40 30.29
N GLY A 197 14.30 -11.99 31.45
CA GLY A 197 14.14 -11.39 32.78
C GLY A 197 15.42 -10.93 33.50
N LYS A 198 16.59 -10.96 32.87
CA LYS A 198 17.89 -10.74 33.55
C LYS A 198 18.60 -9.41 33.25
N ARG A 199 18.04 -8.53 32.42
CA ARG A 199 18.76 -7.28 32.05
C ARG A 199 18.58 -6.18 33.10
N GLY A 200 19.68 -5.88 33.81
CA GLY A 200 19.80 -4.80 34.79
C GLY A 200 21.02 -4.84 35.72
N LYS A 201 21.92 -5.83 35.62
CA LYS A 201 23.22 -5.82 36.33
C LYS A 201 24.33 -5.97 35.30
N ILE A 202 24.92 -4.84 34.92
CA ILE A 202 26.30 -4.78 34.43
C ILE A 202 27.17 -4.80 35.68
#